data_AF-A0A6J6CDU3-F1
#
_entry.id   AF-A0A6J6CDU3-F1
#
_cell.length_a   1.000
_cell.length_b   1.000
_cell.length_c   1.000
_cell.angle_alpha   90.00
_cell.angle_beta   90.00
_cell.angle_gamma   90.00
#
_symmetry.space_group_name_H-M   'P 1'
#
loop_
_entity.id
_entity.type
_entity.pdbx_description
1 polymer ?
#
loop_
_entity_poly.entity_id
_entity_poly.type
_entity_poly.pdbx_seq_one_letter_code
_entity_poly.pdbx_strand_id
1 'polypeptide(L)'
;MHVVANDVAAGIHPGTFDFVCVNAPWVPAHRADGRIYSQGGETGFELPRRFILEGTELLAPNGIFIALCAELAFLDGTNALRDLIEDFEHKGFTTLIEPTSAPHPFHAAAAGTAETLPGLESARHVTVVMQRKAQ
;
A
#
# COMPACT_ATOMS: atom_id res chain seq x y z
N MET A 1 -16.34 -14.92 -15.43
CA MET A 1 -15.67 -14.16 -14.36
C MET A 1 -16.72 -13.26 -13.73
N HIS A 2 -17.03 -13.44 -12.45
CA HIS A 2 -17.92 -12.53 -11.73
C HIS A 2 -17.09 -11.44 -11.08
N VAL A 3 -17.39 -10.18 -11.36
CA VAL A 3 -16.73 -9.02 -10.77
C VAL A 3 -17.69 -8.40 -9.77
N VAL A 4 -17.21 -8.15 -8.56
CA VAL A 4 -17.94 -7.44 -7.51
C VAL A 4 -17.30 -6.08 -7.32
N ALA A 5 -18.12 -5.03 -7.22
CA ALA A 5 -17.65 -3.68 -6.95
C ALA A 5 -18.00 -3.31 -5.49
N ASN A 6 -16.97 -3.14 -4.68
CA ASN A 6 -17.07 -2.75 -3.27
C ASN A 6 -16.12 -1.58 -2.98
N ASP A 7 -16.36 -0.86 -1.88
CA ASP A 7 -15.36 0.05 -1.31
C ASP A 7 -14.27 -0.78 -0.61
N VAL A 8 -13.13 -0.95 -1.27
CA VAL A 8 -12.00 -1.77 -0.79
C VAL A 8 -12.47 -3.19 -0.43
N ALA A 9 -12.50 -3.58 0.85
CA ALA A 9 -12.90 -4.92 1.28
C ALA A 9 -14.33 -4.96 1.86
N ALA A 10 -15.04 -3.83 1.85
CA ALA A 10 -16.36 -3.72 2.47
C ALA A 10 -17.33 -4.79 1.94
N GLY A 11 -17.99 -5.49 2.86
CA GLY A 11 -18.95 -6.56 2.54
C GLY A 11 -18.33 -7.90 2.16
N ILE A 12 -17.00 -8.03 2.16
CA ILE A 12 -16.31 -9.31 1.96
C ILE A 12 -16.03 -9.95 3.31
N HIS A 13 -16.29 -11.25 3.44
CA HIS A 13 -16.10 -11.96 4.70
C HIS A 13 -14.58 -12.08 5.03
N PRO A 14 -14.15 -11.82 6.28
CA PRO A 14 -12.77 -12.02 6.72
C PRO A 14 -12.32 -13.49 6.62
N GLY A 15 -11.02 -13.75 6.49
CA GLY A 15 -10.50 -15.12 6.49
C GLY A 15 -10.92 -15.98 5.29
N THR A 16 -11.33 -15.37 4.18
CA THR A 16 -11.93 -16.06 3.04
C THR A 16 -10.89 -16.54 2.03
N PHE A 17 -9.77 -15.85 1.89
CA PHE A 17 -8.83 -16.11 0.80
C PHE A 17 -7.47 -16.56 1.31
N ASP A 18 -6.89 -17.55 0.63
CA ASP A 18 -5.48 -17.93 0.84
C ASP A 18 -4.51 -16.91 0.20
N PHE A 19 -5.00 -16.10 -0.74
CA PHE A 19 -4.20 -15.12 -1.46
C PHE A 19 -5.00 -13.85 -1.75
N VAL A 20 -4.43 -12.70 -1.38
CA VAL A 20 -4.98 -11.37 -1.67
C VAL A 20 -3.87 -10.54 -2.31
N CYS A 21 -4.14 -9.94 -3.46
CA CYS A 21 -3.18 -9.10 -4.17
C CYS A 21 -3.81 -7.76 -4.54
N VAL A 22 -3.09 -6.68 -4.33
CA VAL A 22 -3.53 -5.33 -4.65
C VAL A 22 -2.39 -4.52 -5.29
N ASN A 23 -2.74 -3.73 -6.30
CA ASN A 23 -1.93 -2.61 -6.74
C ASN A 23 -2.67 -1.33 -6.32
N ALA A 24 -2.32 -0.80 -5.16
CA ALA A 24 -3.08 0.28 -4.55
C ALA A 24 -2.80 1.60 -5.27
N PRO A 25 -3.81 2.45 -5.51
CA PRO A 25 -3.60 3.82 -5.94
C PRO A 25 -2.70 4.54 -4.92
N TRP A 26 -1.67 5.26 -5.36
CA TRP A 26 -0.67 5.85 -4.45
C TRP A 26 -0.29 7.30 -4.81
N VAL A 27 -0.91 7.88 -5.83
CA VAL A 27 -0.63 9.27 -6.27
C VAL A 27 -1.37 10.25 -5.36
N PRO A 28 -0.71 11.30 -4.84
CA PRO A 28 -1.38 12.36 -4.07
C PRO A 28 -2.54 13.01 -4.84
N ALA A 29 -3.62 13.38 -4.14
CA ALA A 29 -4.87 13.90 -4.73
C ALA A 29 -4.65 15.07 -5.69
N HIS A 30 -3.80 16.02 -5.31
CA HIS A 30 -3.50 17.21 -6.10
C HIS A 30 -2.70 16.92 -7.40
N ARG A 31 -2.18 15.70 -7.58
CA ARG A 31 -1.44 15.24 -8.77
C ARG A 31 -2.23 14.28 -9.65
N ALA A 32 -3.36 13.77 -9.18
CA ALA A 32 -4.10 12.70 -9.83
C ALA A 32 -5.02 13.20 -10.98
N ASP A 33 -4.66 14.29 -11.67
CA ASP A 33 -5.50 14.99 -12.65
C ASP A 33 -6.16 14.03 -13.67
N GLY A 34 -7.48 13.86 -13.55
CA GLY A 34 -8.29 12.97 -14.39
C GLY A 34 -8.03 11.46 -14.24
N ARG A 35 -7.14 11.03 -13.35
CA ARG A 35 -6.73 9.62 -13.15
C ARG A 35 -7.23 9.08 -11.82
N ILE A 36 -8.55 8.88 -11.73
CA ILE A 36 -9.26 8.42 -10.51
C ILE A 36 -8.61 7.16 -9.90
N TYR A 37 -8.17 6.19 -10.72
CA TYR A 37 -7.54 4.96 -10.24
C TYR A 37 -6.07 5.10 -9.80
N SER A 38 -5.51 6.30 -9.86
CA SER A 38 -4.16 6.58 -9.38
C SER A 38 -4.14 7.31 -8.05
N GLN A 39 -5.22 8.02 -7.69
CA GLN A 39 -5.32 8.81 -6.46
C GLN A 39 -5.29 7.92 -5.22
N GLY A 40 -4.26 8.04 -4.39
CA GLY A 40 -4.09 7.30 -3.13
C GLY A 40 -4.60 8.03 -1.88
N GLY A 41 -5.09 9.26 -2.02
CA GLY A 41 -5.52 10.13 -0.90
C GLY A 41 -4.76 11.46 -0.89
N GLU A 42 -4.80 12.21 0.22
CA GLU A 42 -4.14 13.53 0.32
C GLU A 42 -2.62 13.40 0.10
N THR A 43 -1.99 12.48 0.82
CA THR A 43 -0.56 12.19 0.72
C THR A 43 -0.24 11.09 -0.28
N GLY A 44 -1.27 10.35 -0.71
CA GLY A 44 -1.12 9.16 -1.55
C GLY A 44 -0.96 7.87 -0.74
N PHE A 45 -0.93 7.93 0.59
CA PHE A 45 -0.77 6.75 1.46
C PHE A 45 -2.08 6.28 2.11
N GLU A 46 -3.14 7.07 2.10
CA GLU A 46 -4.39 6.78 2.79
C GLU A 46 -5.08 5.52 2.25
N LEU A 47 -5.18 5.38 0.93
CA LEU A 47 -5.73 4.18 0.29
C LEU A 47 -4.79 2.97 0.40
N PRO A 48 -3.48 3.06 0.13
CA PRO A 48 -2.56 1.95 0.40
C PRO A 48 -2.69 1.42 1.83
N ARG A 49 -2.76 2.31 2.83
CA ARG A 49 -3.01 1.94 4.22
C ARG A 49 -4.32 1.20 4.39
N ARG A 50 -5.43 1.68 3.81
CA ARG A 50 -6.73 0.98 3.85
C ARG A 50 -6.67 -0.39 3.19
N PHE A 51 -6.08 -0.50 2.01
CA PHE A 51 -5.94 -1.77 1.30
C PHE A 51 -5.11 -2.79 2.09
N ILE A 52 -4.05 -2.37 2.78
CA ILE A 52 -3.25 -3.25 3.65
C ILE A 52 -4.06 -3.68 4.87
N LEU A 53 -4.68 -2.73 5.58
CA LEU A 53 -5.46 -3.03 6.78
C LEU A 53 -6.65 -3.95 6.47
N GLU A 54 -7.50 -3.55 5.54
CA GLU A 54 -8.71 -4.29 5.18
C GLU A 54 -8.38 -5.57 4.40
N GLY A 55 -7.38 -5.55 3.51
CA GLY A 55 -7.00 -6.69 2.70
C GLY A 55 -6.35 -7.83 3.49
N THR A 56 -5.64 -7.53 4.58
CA THR A 56 -5.07 -8.57 5.45
C THR A 56 -6.12 -9.26 6.32
N GLU A 57 -7.25 -8.60 6.65
CA GLU A 57 -8.39 -9.22 7.34
C GLU A 57 -9.03 -10.34 6.50
N LEU A 58 -8.94 -10.23 5.17
CA LEU A 58 -9.46 -11.22 4.23
C LEU A 58 -8.65 -12.52 4.19
N LEU A 59 -7.45 -12.55 4.78
CA LEU A 59 -6.58 -13.73 4.75
C LEU A 59 -7.04 -14.84 5.68
N ALA A 60 -7.26 -16.02 5.09
CA ALA A 60 -7.33 -17.29 5.80
C ALA A 60 -6.02 -17.56 6.58
N PRO A 61 -6.01 -18.49 7.56
CA PRO A 61 -4.78 -18.92 8.21
C PRO A 61 -3.72 -19.37 7.18
N ASN A 62 -2.47 -18.93 7.36
CA ASN A 62 -1.35 -19.13 6.41
C ASN A 62 -1.48 -18.40 5.06
N GLY A 63 -2.54 -17.61 4.86
CA GLY A 63 -2.74 -16.83 3.65
C GLY A 63 -1.68 -15.75 3.45
N ILE A 64 -1.50 -15.37 2.18
CA ILE A 64 -0.50 -14.39 1.75
C ILE A 64 -1.20 -13.16 1.15
N PHE A 65 -0.84 -11.99 1.65
CA PHE A 65 -1.22 -10.70 1.10
C PHE A 65 -0.02 -10.08 0.38
N ILE A 66 -0.26 -9.53 -0.82
CA ILE A 66 0.71 -8.78 -1.60
C ILE A 66 0.14 -7.40 -1.94
N ALA A 67 0.84 -6.34 -1.56
CA ALA A 67 0.51 -4.98 -2.00
C ALA A 67 1.65 -4.37 -2.80
N LEU A 68 1.34 -3.85 -3.99
CA LEU A 68 2.18 -2.91 -4.69
C LEU A 68 1.74 -1.49 -4.31
N CYS A 69 2.67 -0.69 -3.79
CA CYS A 69 2.39 0.66 -3.32
C CYS A 69 3.65 1.53 -3.27
N ALA A 70 3.48 2.81 -2.98
CA ALA A 70 4.60 3.71 -2.72
C ALA A 70 5.07 3.62 -1.26
N GLU A 71 6.37 3.47 -1.08
CA GLU A 71 7.05 3.74 0.19
C GLU A 71 7.60 5.16 0.14
N LEU A 72 7.24 5.98 1.13
CA LEU A 72 7.67 7.38 1.25
C LEU A 72 8.48 7.50 2.53
N ALA A 73 9.70 8.03 2.43
CA ALA A 73 10.55 8.35 3.57
C ALA A 73 10.79 9.86 3.61
N PHE A 74 10.70 10.43 4.80
CA PHE A 74 10.82 11.86 5.05
C PHE A 74 12.10 12.18 5.84
N LEU A 75 12.56 13.43 5.73
CA LEU A 75 13.76 13.97 6.38
C LEU A 75 13.68 13.94 7.92
N ASP A 76 12.47 13.91 8.48
CA ASP A 76 12.25 13.75 9.92
C ASP A 76 12.32 12.29 10.39
N GLY A 77 12.60 11.36 9.46
CA GLY A 77 12.70 9.92 9.70
C GLY A 77 11.36 9.19 9.60
N THR A 78 10.25 9.87 9.35
CA THR A 78 8.94 9.21 9.26
C THR A 78 8.81 8.37 7.99
N ASN A 79 8.17 7.20 8.14
CA ASN A 79 7.83 6.31 7.03
C ASN A 79 6.57 5.51 7.40
N ALA A 80 5.42 6.08 7.05
CA ALA A 80 4.12 5.53 7.46
C ALA A 80 3.85 4.11 6.95
N LEU A 81 4.49 3.69 5.85
CA LEU A 81 4.41 2.30 5.39
C LEU A 81 5.19 1.38 6.32
N ARG A 82 6.43 1.73 6.68
CA ARG A 82 7.24 0.93 7.61
C ARG A 82 6.55 0.81 8.96
N ASP A 83 6.08 1.92 9.51
CA ASP A 83 5.36 1.95 10.79
C ASP A 83 4.15 0.99 10.76
N LEU A 84 3.37 1.02 9.66
CA LEU A 84 2.24 0.11 9.46
C LEU A 84 2.68 -1.36 9.40
N ILE A 85 3.78 -1.67 8.72
CA ILE A 85 4.27 -3.05 8.59
C ILE A 85 4.81 -3.57 9.91
N GLU A 86 5.51 -2.75 10.69
CA GLU A 86 5.96 -3.08 12.05
C GLU A 86 4.78 -3.41 12.98
N ASP A 87 3.67 -2.68 12.89
CA ASP A 87 2.44 -3.00 13.62
C ASP A 87 1.89 -4.40 13.28
N PHE A 88 2.05 -4.86 12.05
CA PHE A 88 1.64 -6.20 11.63
C PHE A 88 2.62 -7.29 12.08
N GLU A 89 3.91 -7.01 12.08
CA GLU A 89 4.92 -7.89 12.67
C GLU A 89 4.64 -8.15 14.15
N HIS A 90 4.30 -7.10 14.91
CA HIS A 90 3.85 -7.22 16.31
C HIS A 90 2.56 -8.03 16.46
N LYS A 91 1.71 -8.08 15.44
CA LYS A 91 0.49 -8.94 15.38
C LYS A 91 0.78 -10.37 14.93
N GLY A 92 2.05 -10.73 14.73
CA GLY A 92 2.49 -12.09 14.39
C GLY A 92 2.53 -12.39 12.89
N PHE A 93 2.46 -11.38 12.03
CA PHE A 93 2.68 -11.57 10.59
C PHE A 93 4.17 -11.73 10.29
N THR A 94 4.49 -12.53 9.26
CA THR A 94 5.79 -12.45 8.59
C THR A 94 5.68 -11.45 7.45
N THR A 95 6.63 -10.54 7.33
CA THR A 95 6.56 -9.41 6.38
C THR A 95 7.85 -9.31 5.58
N LEU A 96 7.74 -8.74 4.38
CA LEU A 96 8.86 -8.43 3.51
C LEU A 96 8.49 -7.20 2.67
N ILE A 97 9.41 -6.24 2.54
CA ILE A 97 9.25 -5.10 1.63
C ILE A 97 10.39 -5.12 0.63
N GLU A 98 10.07 -5.35 -0.63
CA GLU A 98 11.04 -5.40 -1.73
C GLU A 98 10.81 -4.25 -2.71
N PRO A 99 11.86 -3.54 -3.15
CA PRO A 99 11.73 -2.58 -4.23
C PRO A 99 11.32 -3.29 -5.53
N THR A 100 10.40 -2.69 -6.28
CA THR A 100 10.07 -3.19 -7.61
C THR A 100 11.01 -2.61 -8.68
N SER A 101 11.21 -3.35 -9.77
CA SER A 101 11.91 -2.84 -10.96
C SER A 101 11.10 -1.82 -11.76
N ALA A 102 9.89 -1.45 -11.30
CA ALA A 102 9.06 -0.49 -11.99
C ALA A 102 9.85 0.83 -12.09
N PRO A 103 10.09 1.34 -13.31
CA PRO A 103 10.80 2.59 -13.48
C PRO A 103 10.02 3.63 -12.69
N HIS A 104 10.71 4.24 -11.73
CA HIS A 104 10.14 5.13 -10.77
C HIS A 104 9.13 6.07 -11.45
N PRO A 105 7.80 5.92 -11.27
CA PRO A 105 6.84 6.84 -11.86
C PRO A 105 7.02 8.27 -11.30
N PHE A 106 7.75 8.37 -10.20
CA PHE A 106 8.30 9.60 -9.64
C PHE A 106 9.48 10.22 -10.41
N HIS A 107 10.13 9.63 -11.41
CA HIS A 107 11.00 10.47 -12.26
C HIS A 107 10.19 11.44 -13.13
N ALA A 108 8.92 11.13 -13.42
CA ALA A 108 7.97 12.07 -14.04
C ALA A 108 7.07 12.80 -13.02
N ALA A 109 6.79 12.22 -11.84
CA ALA A 109 5.97 12.84 -10.79
C ALA A 109 6.77 13.49 -9.63
N ALA A 110 7.95 13.00 -9.25
CA ALA A 110 8.85 13.56 -8.21
C ALA A 110 9.73 14.72 -8.63
N ALA A 111 9.86 15.00 -9.93
CA ALA A 111 10.27 16.34 -10.32
C ALA A 111 9.33 17.41 -9.71
N GLY A 112 8.11 17.02 -9.30
CA GLY A 112 7.20 17.86 -8.54
C GLY A 112 6.78 17.36 -7.14
N THR A 113 7.09 16.13 -6.69
CA THR A 113 6.65 15.67 -5.35
C THR A 113 7.54 16.10 -4.20
N ALA A 114 8.83 16.37 -4.43
CA ALA A 114 9.65 17.07 -3.46
C ALA A 114 9.15 18.52 -3.23
N GLU A 115 8.52 19.13 -4.23
CA GLU A 115 7.88 20.46 -4.10
C GLU A 115 6.53 20.41 -3.37
N THR A 116 5.87 19.24 -3.27
CA THR A 116 4.48 19.15 -2.78
C THR A 116 4.28 18.32 -1.51
N LEU A 117 5.24 17.49 -1.13
CA LEU A 117 5.28 16.83 0.18
C LEU A 117 6.49 17.37 0.94
N PRO A 118 6.32 18.44 1.74
CA PRO A 118 7.42 19.04 2.48
C PRO A 118 8.17 18.00 3.30
N GLY A 119 9.50 17.96 3.14
CA GLY A 119 10.35 17.02 3.84
C GLY A 119 10.42 15.63 3.23
N LEU A 120 9.82 15.35 2.08
CA LEU A 120 10.01 14.06 1.38
C LEU A 120 11.49 13.90 0.96
N GLU A 121 12.14 12.86 1.49
CA GLU A 121 13.53 12.52 1.16
C GLU A 121 13.58 11.53 -0.01
N SER A 122 12.74 10.50 0.04
CA SER A 122 12.63 9.51 -1.02
C SER A 122 11.21 8.99 -1.16
N ALA A 123 10.86 8.62 -2.39
CA ALA A 123 9.74 7.76 -2.67
C ALA A 123 10.30 6.51 -3.34
N ARG A 124 9.64 5.35 -3.31
CA ARG A 124 9.91 4.22 -4.21
C ARG A 124 8.68 3.32 -4.34
N HIS A 125 8.56 2.63 -5.47
CA HIS A 125 7.49 1.64 -5.65
C HIS A 125 7.97 0.28 -5.15
N VAL A 126 7.23 -0.29 -4.20
CA VAL A 126 7.60 -1.52 -3.49
C VAL A 126 6.51 -2.57 -3.59
N THR A 127 6.92 -3.82 -3.41
CA THR A 127 6.05 -4.94 -3.09
C THR A 127 6.15 -5.20 -1.60
N VAL A 128 5.03 -5.09 -0.90
CA VAL A 128 4.88 -5.55 0.48
C VAL A 128 4.27 -6.96 0.42
N VAL A 129 4.93 -7.92 1.02
CA VAL A 129 4.44 -9.28 1.21
C VAL A 129 4.17 -9.49 2.69
N MET A 130 3.00 -10.00 3.02
CA MET A 130 2.60 -10.28 4.39
C MET A 130 1.97 -11.66 4.47
N GLN A 131 2.39 -12.47 5.44
CA GLN A 131 1.83 -13.78 5.67
C GLN A 131 1.29 -13.89 7.09
N ARG A 132 0.04 -14.30 7.21
CA ARG A 132 -0.60 -14.57 8.50
C ARG A 132 -0.15 -15.93 9.02
N LYS A 133 0.61 -16.01 10.11
CA LYS A 133 0.96 -17.30 10.73
C LYS A 133 -0.31 -17.96 11.28
N ALA A 134 -0.45 -19.27 11.12
CA ALA A 134 -1.44 -20.03 11.86
C ALA A 134 -1.20 -19.86 13.37
N GLN A 135 -2.23 -19.41 14.09
CA GLN A 135 -2.26 -19.42 15.56
C GLN A 135 -2.69 -20.79 16.06
#